data_AF-A0A973R605-F1
#
_entry.id   AF-A0A973R605-F1
#
_cell.length_a   1.000
_cell.length_b   1.000
_cell.length_c   1.000
_cell.angle_alpha   90.00
_cell.angle_beta   90.00
_cell.angle_gamma   90.00
#
_symmetry.space_group_name_H-M   'P 1'
#
loop_
_entity.id
_entity.type
_entity.pdbx_description
1 polymer ?
#
loop_
_entity_poly.entity_id
_entity_poly.type
_entity_poly.pdbx_seq_one_letter_code
_entity_poly.pdbx_strand_id
1 'polypeptide(L)'
;MTTLTTTVDALLLFGHVIGVVVLVAGIGLEVYAVAAASRATTVAELRLAVRPARVLPAMMPLATLLMTGCGLALVAHDRDFRFGDAWVVASIGIVVAISVVGGGFSGRPATRLLDAADGAPEGPLPRHLAALVHDPILLASARITAIAAVWAIWLMSVRPHATGTMVSLAAAALLSLIAVGGAIGRPLPTAGSDLEQGTGAPGQP
;
A
#
# COMPACT_ATOMS: atom_id res chain seq x y z
N MET A 1 -9.34 37.53 -20.21
CA MET A 1 -8.87 37.03 -18.90
C MET A 1 -9.49 35.68 -18.53
N THR A 2 -10.73 35.38 -18.92
CA THR A 2 -11.46 34.14 -18.60
C THR A 2 -10.86 32.84 -19.19
N THR A 3 -10.24 32.90 -20.37
CA THR A 3 -9.65 31.72 -21.04
C THR A 3 -8.34 31.25 -20.42
N LEU A 4 -7.55 32.17 -19.85
CA LEU A 4 -6.27 31.83 -19.20
C LEU A 4 -6.49 31.03 -17.92
N THR A 5 -7.47 31.42 -17.09
CA THR A 5 -7.89 30.67 -15.90
C THR A 5 -8.33 29.26 -16.26
N THR A 6 -9.20 29.09 -17.27
CA THR A 6 -9.67 27.75 -17.68
C THR A 6 -8.56 26.83 -18.19
N THR A 7 -7.52 27.37 -18.84
CA THR A 7 -6.37 26.58 -19.29
C THR A 7 -5.49 26.15 -18.12
N VAL A 8 -5.27 27.04 -17.15
CA VAL A 8 -4.51 26.72 -15.93
C VAL A 8 -5.24 25.65 -15.11
N ASP A 9 -6.55 25.78 -14.92
CA ASP A 9 -7.36 24.81 -14.19
C ASP A 9 -7.31 23.42 -14.84
N ALA A 10 -7.38 23.36 -16.18
CA ALA A 10 -7.24 22.13 -16.93
C ALA A 10 -5.86 21.48 -16.77
N LEU A 11 -4.78 22.27 -16.78
CA LEU A 11 -3.42 21.76 -16.57
C LEU A 11 -3.20 21.27 -15.14
N LEU A 12 -3.74 21.97 -14.14
CA LEU A 12 -3.68 21.54 -12.75
C LEU A 12 -4.49 20.25 -12.55
N LEU A 13 -5.69 20.15 -13.12
CA LEU A 13 -6.49 18.92 -13.07
C LEU A 13 -5.77 17.76 -13.76
N PHE A 14 -5.19 17.99 -14.93
CA PHE A 14 -4.41 16.99 -15.65
C PHE A 14 -3.21 16.51 -14.81
N GLY A 15 -2.44 17.45 -14.23
CA GLY A 15 -1.31 17.13 -13.36
C GLY A 15 -1.73 16.35 -12.11
N HIS A 16 -2.85 16.73 -11.50
CA HIS A 16 -3.42 16.03 -10.35
C HIS A 16 -3.79 14.58 -10.70
N VAL A 17 -4.53 14.38 -11.79
CA VAL A 17 -4.95 13.05 -12.26
C VAL A 17 -3.75 12.18 -12.62
N ILE A 18 -2.73 12.73 -13.30
CA ILE A 18 -1.48 12.01 -13.55
C ILE A 18 -0.84 11.59 -12.23
N GLY A 19 -0.74 12.50 -11.25
CA GLY A 19 -0.23 12.19 -9.92
C GLY A 19 -0.96 11.02 -9.27
N VAL A 20 -2.30 11.03 -9.30
CA VAL A 20 -3.14 9.93 -8.79
C VAL A 20 -2.84 8.62 -9.53
N VAL A 21 -2.81 8.62 -10.86
CA VAL A 21 -2.56 7.41 -11.67
C VAL A 21 -1.20 6.81 -11.34
N VAL A 22 -0.15 7.64 -11.28
CA VAL A 22 1.20 7.19 -10.95
C VAL A 22 1.26 6.67 -9.51
N LEU A 23 0.57 7.31 -8.57
CA LEU A 23 0.50 6.87 -7.17
C LEU A 23 -0.16 5.49 -7.06
N VAL A 24 -1.29 5.30 -7.73
CA VAL A 24 -2.03 4.04 -7.76
C VAL A 24 -1.22 2.94 -8.42
N ALA A 25 -0.53 3.24 -9.53
CA ALA A 25 0.39 2.31 -10.18
C ALA A 25 1.51 1.88 -9.22
N GLY A 26 2.07 2.82 -8.46
CA GLY A 26 3.09 2.51 -7.45
C GLY A 26 2.57 1.65 -6.31
N ILE A 27 1.36 1.94 -5.81
CA ILE A 27 0.70 1.10 -4.78
C ILE A 27 0.43 -0.30 -5.33
N GLY A 28 -0.07 -0.42 -6.56
CA GLY A 28 -0.31 -1.71 -7.22
C GLY A 28 0.99 -2.51 -7.40
N LEU A 29 2.08 -1.84 -7.78
CA LEU A 29 3.40 -2.44 -7.90
C LEU A 29 3.94 -2.92 -6.55
N GLU A 30 3.69 -2.17 -5.48
CA GLU A 30 4.04 -2.55 -4.11
C GLU A 30 3.25 -3.79 -3.65
N VAL A 31 1.93 -3.82 -3.86
CA VAL A 31 1.10 -5.00 -3.56
C VAL A 31 1.57 -6.21 -4.37
N TYR A 32 1.86 -6.02 -5.66
CA TYR A 32 2.39 -7.07 -6.53
C TYR A 32 3.74 -7.60 -6.02
N ALA A 33 4.68 -6.71 -5.68
CA ALA A 33 6.01 -7.10 -5.21
C ALA A 33 5.94 -7.89 -3.90
N VAL A 34 5.11 -7.46 -2.94
CA VAL A 34 4.90 -8.17 -1.67
C VAL A 34 4.23 -9.54 -1.91
N ALA A 35 3.20 -9.59 -2.76
CA ALA A 35 2.52 -10.85 -3.08
C ALA A 35 3.42 -11.84 -3.84
N ALA A 36 4.22 -11.34 -4.80
CA ALA A 36 5.18 -12.14 -5.54
C ALA A 36 6.32 -12.64 -4.63
N ALA A 37 6.83 -11.78 -3.74
CA ALA A 37 7.80 -12.15 -2.72
C ALA A 37 7.27 -13.28 -1.83
N SER A 38 6.01 -13.21 -1.39
CA SER A 38 5.38 -14.24 -0.53
C SER A 38 5.35 -15.65 -1.12
N ARG A 39 5.57 -15.77 -2.44
CA ARG A 39 5.62 -17.04 -3.16
C ARG A 39 7.04 -17.50 -3.52
N ALA A 40 8.07 -16.70 -3.22
CA ALA A 40 9.45 -17.02 -3.56
C ALA A 40 10.03 -18.07 -2.59
N THR A 41 10.71 -19.06 -3.16
CA THR A 41 11.37 -20.15 -2.42
C THR A 41 12.90 -20.01 -2.45
N THR A 42 13.42 -19.22 -3.38
CA THR A 42 14.85 -18.93 -3.55
C THR A 42 15.13 -17.42 -3.54
N VAL A 43 16.38 -17.05 -3.24
CA VAL A 43 16.81 -15.64 -3.27
C VAL A 43 16.72 -15.05 -4.68
N ALA A 44 17.00 -15.83 -5.72
CA ALA A 44 16.87 -15.41 -7.11
C ALA A 44 15.42 -15.07 -7.50
N GLU A 45 14.45 -15.90 -7.09
CA GLU A 45 13.02 -15.64 -7.27
C GLU A 45 12.59 -14.38 -6.52
N LEU A 46 13.05 -14.21 -5.28
CA LEU A 46 12.75 -13.03 -4.48
C LEU A 46 13.29 -11.76 -5.16
N ARG A 47 14.55 -11.76 -5.59
CA ARG A 47 15.16 -10.62 -6.29
C ARG A 47 14.41 -10.27 -7.57
N LEU A 48 13.99 -11.27 -8.36
CA LEU A 48 13.21 -11.05 -9.56
C LEU A 48 11.84 -10.43 -9.25
N ALA A 49 11.18 -10.91 -8.18
CA ALA A 49 9.87 -10.45 -7.74
C ALA A 49 9.88 -8.99 -7.26
N VAL A 50 10.93 -8.57 -6.56
CA VAL A 50 11.04 -7.22 -5.98
C VAL A 50 11.79 -6.23 -6.86
N ARG A 51 12.46 -6.68 -7.94
CA ARG A 51 13.19 -5.80 -8.87
C ARG A 51 12.36 -4.62 -9.39
N PRO A 52 11.07 -4.78 -9.76
CA PRO A 52 10.25 -3.65 -10.20
C PRO A 52 10.07 -2.57 -9.12
N ALA A 53 10.14 -2.94 -7.83
CA ALA A 53 10.01 -2.00 -6.72
C ALA A 53 11.14 -0.97 -6.64
N ARG A 54 12.24 -1.15 -7.38
CA ARG A 54 13.36 -0.18 -7.51
C ARG A 54 12.92 1.18 -8.02
N VAL A 55 11.82 1.26 -8.76
CA VAL A 55 11.29 2.53 -9.28
C VAL A 55 10.48 3.29 -8.23
N LEU A 56 9.96 2.63 -7.20
CA LEU A 56 9.09 3.24 -6.19
C LEU A 56 9.73 4.44 -5.45
N PRO A 57 11.00 4.41 -5.01
CA PRO A 57 11.60 5.54 -4.30
C PRO A 57 11.64 6.84 -5.11
N ALA A 58 11.78 6.75 -6.44
CA ALA A 58 11.80 7.92 -7.33
C ALA A 58 10.39 8.31 -7.80
N MET A 59 9.55 7.32 -8.10
CA MET A 59 8.22 7.54 -8.66
C MET A 59 7.22 8.09 -7.64
N MET A 60 7.26 7.60 -6.41
CA MET A 60 6.29 7.96 -5.36
C MET A 60 6.39 9.41 -4.85
N PRO A 61 7.58 10.02 -4.62
CA PRO A 61 7.65 11.45 -4.29
C PRO A 61 7.07 12.31 -5.40
N LEU A 62 7.40 12.00 -6.66
CA LEU A 62 6.91 12.74 -7.81
C LEU A 62 5.38 12.63 -7.94
N ALA A 63 4.84 11.42 -7.79
CA ALA A 63 3.39 11.18 -7.81
C ALA A 63 2.67 11.94 -6.69
N THR A 64 3.23 11.89 -5.47
CA THR A 64 2.67 12.58 -4.31
C THR A 64 2.71 14.10 -4.50
N LEU A 65 3.79 14.63 -5.06
CA LEU A 65 3.96 16.06 -5.33
C LEU A 65 2.98 16.52 -6.43
N LEU A 66 2.86 15.79 -7.53
CA LEU A 66 1.91 16.10 -8.60
C LEU A 66 0.47 16.04 -8.09
N MET A 67 0.09 14.94 -7.43
CA MET A 67 -1.25 14.78 -6.89
C MET A 67 -1.57 15.88 -5.87
N THR A 68 -0.74 16.02 -4.84
CA THR A 68 -1.05 16.91 -3.72
C THR A 68 -0.86 18.38 -4.10
N GLY A 69 0.23 18.69 -4.81
CA GLY A 69 0.55 20.04 -5.25
C GLY A 69 -0.46 20.60 -6.24
N CYS A 70 -0.81 19.84 -7.29
CA CYS A 70 -1.83 20.27 -8.24
C CYS A 70 -3.24 20.29 -7.61
N GLY A 71 -3.55 19.35 -6.71
CA GLY A 71 -4.83 19.34 -5.97
C GLY A 71 -4.99 20.56 -5.06
N LEU A 72 -3.96 20.91 -4.30
CA LEU A 72 -3.93 22.12 -3.46
C LEU A 72 -4.04 23.39 -4.31
N ALA A 73 -3.35 23.43 -5.45
CA ALA A 73 -3.43 24.56 -6.38
C ALA A 73 -4.84 24.73 -6.96
N LEU A 74 -5.54 23.65 -7.30
CA LEU A 74 -6.94 23.70 -7.75
C LEU A 74 -7.86 24.32 -6.70
N VAL A 75 -7.77 23.87 -5.45
CA VAL A 75 -8.60 24.42 -4.36
C VAL A 75 -8.28 25.90 -4.08
N ALA A 76 -7.04 26.33 -4.34
CA ALA A 76 -6.64 27.73 -4.16
C ALA A 76 -7.06 28.64 -5.34
N HIS A 77 -7.17 28.10 -6.56
CA HIS A 77 -7.39 28.89 -7.77
C HIS A 77 -8.85 28.90 -8.23
N ASP A 78 -9.56 27.78 -8.07
CA ASP A 78 -10.90 27.57 -8.56
C ASP A 78 -11.94 27.78 -7.44
N ARG A 79 -13.05 28.46 -7.75
CA ARG A 79 -14.13 28.71 -6.79
C ARG A 79 -15.05 27.50 -6.60
N ASP A 80 -15.03 26.55 -7.52
CA ASP A 80 -15.84 25.34 -7.46
C ASP A 80 -15.27 24.29 -6.49
N PHE A 81 -13.98 24.40 -6.13
CA PHE A 81 -13.32 23.51 -5.18
C PHE A 81 -13.06 24.24 -3.86
N ARG A 82 -13.63 23.76 -2.75
CA ARG A 82 -13.46 24.40 -1.44
C ARG A 82 -12.89 23.43 -0.42
N PHE A 83 -11.94 23.89 0.40
CA PHE A 83 -11.43 23.13 1.56
C PHE A 83 -12.52 22.76 2.58
N GLY A 84 -13.67 23.45 2.57
CA GLY A 84 -14.81 23.15 3.44
C GLY A 84 -15.62 21.93 2.98
N ASP A 85 -15.38 21.41 1.78
CA ASP A 85 -16.10 20.25 1.29
C ASP A 85 -15.63 18.99 2.02
N ALA A 86 -16.58 18.25 2.60
CA ALA A 86 -16.29 17.05 3.38
C ALA A 86 -15.45 16.02 2.59
N TRP A 87 -15.71 15.87 1.28
CA TRP A 87 -14.96 14.95 0.42
C TRP A 87 -13.49 15.37 0.24
N VAL A 88 -13.18 16.67 0.22
CA VAL A 88 -11.80 17.19 0.12
C VAL A 88 -11.04 16.84 1.41
N VAL A 89 -11.60 17.19 2.56
CA VAL A 89 -10.98 16.93 3.87
C VAL A 89 -10.77 15.43 4.08
N ALA A 90 -11.76 14.61 3.76
CA ALA A 90 -11.67 13.16 3.89
C ALA A 90 -10.59 12.58 2.96
N SER A 91 -10.50 13.05 1.72
CA SER A 91 -9.48 12.59 0.76
C SER A 91 -8.07 12.94 1.21
N ILE A 92 -7.87 14.16 1.72
CA ILE A 92 -6.59 14.59 2.31
C ILE A 92 -6.25 13.69 3.51
N GLY A 93 -7.22 13.45 4.41
CA GLY A 93 -7.04 12.57 5.56
C GLY A 93 -6.60 11.16 5.16
N ILE A 94 -7.20 10.59 4.11
CA ILE A 94 -6.82 9.28 3.57
C ILE A 94 -5.40 9.29 2.99
N VAL A 95 -5.03 10.30 2.21
CA VAL A 95 -3.68 10.41 1.64
C VAL A 95 -2.63 10.54 2.73
N VAL A 96 -2.91 11.33 3.78
CA VAL A 96 -2.04 11.46 4.95
C VAL A 96 -1.95 10.12 5.68
N ALA A 97 -3.06 9.43 5.90
CA ALA A 97 -3.08 8.11 6.54
C ALA A 97 -2.27 7.08 5.73
N ILE A 98 -2.43 7.01 4.41
CA ILE A 98 -1.63 6.16 3.52
C ILE A 98 -0.14 6.52 3.64
N SER A 99 0.19 7.80 3.69
CA SER A 99 1.58 8.25 3.80
C SER A 99 2.22 7.81 5.12
N VAL A 100 1.46 7.84 6.22
CA VAL A 100 1.91 7.37 7.53
C VAL A 100 2.02 5.83 7.56
N VAL A 101 0.99 5.12 7.11
CA VAL A 101 0.91 3.65 7.14
C VAL A 101 1.90 3.00 6.18
N GLY A 102 2.13 3.58 5.01
CA GLY A 102 3.10 3.12 4.01
C GLY A 102 4.57 3.31 4.41
N GLY A 103 4.84 3.81 5.63
CA GLY A 103 6.19 3.99 6.17
C GLY A 103 6.82 5.36 5.92
N GLY A 104 6.04 6.35 5.46
CA GLY A 104 6.57 7.65 5.03
C GLY A 104 7.60 7.51 3.91
N PHE A 105 8.23 8.62 3.52
CA PHE A 105 9.28 8.65 2.51
C PHE A 105 10.49 7.72 2.79
N SER A 106 10.58 7.12 3.99
CA SER A 106 11.78 6.40 4.47
C SER A 106 11.72 4.88 4.48
N GLY A 107 10.64 4.19 4.04
CA GLY A 107 10.76 2.75 3.86
C GLY A 107 9.48 2.00 3.61
N ARG A 108 9.14 1.85 2.32
CA ARG A 108 8.07 0.95 1.88
C ARG A 108 8.47 -0.52 2.12
N PRO A 109 7.53 -1.39 2.53
CA PRO A 109 7.69 -2.85 2.56
C PRO A 109 8.50 -3.44 1.39
N ALA A 110 8.18 -3.05 0.16
CA ALA A 110 8.83 -3.59 -1.03
C ALA A 110 10.30 -3.15 -1.17
N THR A 111 10.66 -1.94 -0.71
CA THR A 111 12.05 -1.46 -0.77
C THR A 111 12.89 -2.13 0.32
N ARG A 112 12.32 -2.38 1.51
CA ARG A 112 12.99 -3.16 2.56
C ARG A 112 13.27 -4.61 2.12
N LEU A 113 12.29 -5.23 1.44
CA LEU A 113 12.47 -6.56 0.87
C LEU A 113 13.56 -6.58 -0.21
N LEU A 114 13.63 -5.53 -1.03
CA LEU A 114 14.68 -5.37 -2.02
C LEU A 114 16.07 -5.27 -1.38
N ASP A 115 16.24 -4.38 -0.41
CA ASP A 115 17.54 -4.19 0.28
C ASP A 115 17.99 -5.49 0.96
N ALA A 116 17.04 -6.21 1.57
CA ALA A 116 17.29 -7.49 2.21
C ALA A 116 17.64 -8.61 1.20
N ALA A 117 17.03 -8.60 0.02
CA ALA A 117 17.30 -9.57 -1.04
C ALA A 117 18.63 -9.31 -1.78
N ASP A 118 19.04 -8.05 -1.91
CA ASP A 118 20.32 -7.66 -2.50
C ASP A 118 21.51 -8.02 -1.59
N GLY A 119 21.30 -8.03 -0.26
CA GLY A 119 22.32 -8.45 0.72
C GLY A 119 22.42 -9.96 0.95
N ALA A 120 21.55 -10.77 0.35
CA ALA A 120 21.45 -12.20 0.64
C ALA A 120 22.29 -13.08 -0.31
N PRO A 121 23.01 -14.09 0.23
CA PRO A 121 23.76 -15.04 -0.59
C PRO A 121 22.81 -15.89 -1.45
N GLU A 122 23.30 -16.34 -2.61
CA GLU A 122 22.52 -17.21 -3.50
C GLU A 122 22.15 -18.54 -2.84
N GLY A 123 20.96 -19.04 -3.16
CA GLY A 123 20.47 -20.32 -2.68
C GLY A 123 19.04 -20.28 -2.12
N PRO A 124 18.69 -21.28 -1.28
CA PRO A 124 17.40 -21.34 -0.60
C PRO A 124 17.15 -20.09 0.24
N LEU A 125 15.90 -19.65 0.32
CA LEU A 125 15.54 -18.45 1.06
C LEU A 125 15.93 -18.58 2.55
N PRO A 126 16.82 -17.72 3.08
CA PRO A 126 17.19 -17.72 4.49
C PRO A 126 15.96 -17.58 5.39
N ARG A 127 15.92 -18.29 6.53
CA ARG A 127 14.76 -18.30 7.44
C ARG A 127 14.33 -16.89 7.90
N HIS A 128 15.27 -15.97 8.07
CA HIS A 128 14.96 -14.58 8.44
C HIS A 128 14.26 -13.81 7.32
N LEU A 129 14.61 -14.04 6.05
CA LEU A 129 13.91 -13.47 4.90
C LEU A 129 12.56 -14.15 4.68
N ALA A 130 12.49 -15.47 4.86
CA ALA A 130 11.23 -16.20 4.77
C ALA A 130 10.21 -15.68 5.80
N ALA A 131 10.65 -15.41 7.04
CA ALA A 131 9.82 -14.81 8.07
C ALA A 131 9.36 -13.40 7.71
N LEU A 132 10.25 -12.55 7.17
CA LEU A 132 9.92 -11.19 6.75
C LEU A 132 8.90 -11.18 5.59
N VAL A 133 9.10 -12.04 4.61
CA VAL A 133 8.24 -12.19 3.43
C VAL A 133 6.83 -12.68 3.79
N HIS A 134 6.70 -13.45 4.87
CA HIS A 134 5.43 -13.98 5.38
C HIS A 134 4.84 -13.13 6.52
N ASP A 135 5.39 -11.94 6.78
CA ASP A 135 4.89 -11.06 7.82
C ASP A 135 3.45 -10.59 7.47
N PRO A 136 2.44 -10.98 8.27
CA PRO A 136 1.05 -10.59 8.03
C PRO A 136 0.85 -9.08 8.07
N ILE A 137 1.71 -8.34 8.80
CA ILE A 137 1.62 -6.88 8.90
C ILE A 137 2.00 -6.23 7.56
N LEU A 138 3.02 -6.73 6.85
CA LEU A 138 3.40 -6.20 5.53
C LEU A 138 2.31 -6.45 4.47
N LEU A 139 1.68 -7.62 4.50
CA LEU A 139 0.56 -7.95 3.63
C LEU A 139 -0.68 -7.11 3.95
N ALA A 140 -0.98 -6.90 5.23
CA ALA A 140 -2.09 -6.06 5.67
C ALA A 140 -1.86 -4.59 5.27
N SER A 141 -0.66 -4.04 5.49
CA SER A 141 -0.36 -2.64 5.16
C SER A 141 -0.48 -2.37 3.66
N ALA A 142 0.01 -3.27 2.81
CA ALA A 142 -0.11 -3.17 1.36
C ALA A 142 -1.58 -3.20 0.91
N ARG A 143 -2.40 -4.09 1.49
CA ARG A 143 -3.84 -4.20 1.18
C ARG A 143 -4.63 -2.99 1.64
N ILE A 144 -4.42 -2.53 2.88
CA ILE A 144 -5.08 -1.34 3.43
C ILE A 144 -4.76 -0.13 2.55
N THR A 145 -3.50 0.01 2.14
CA THR A 145 -3.07 1.11 1.27
C THR A 145 -3.78 1.08 -0.09
N ALA A 146 -3.94 -0.11 -0.70
CA ALA A 146 -4.68 -0.26 -1.95
C ALA A 146 -6.18 0.07 -1.79
N ILE A 147 -6.82 -0.43 -0.72
CA ILE A 147 -8.23 -0.12 -0.43
C ILE A 147 -8.42 1.38 -0.22
N ALA A 148 -7.54 2.00 0.58
CA ALA A 148 -7.58 3.43 0.86
C ALA A 148 -7.40 4.27 -0.42
N ALA A 149 -6.50 3.87 -1.32
CA ALA A 149 -6.31 4.54 -2.61
C ALA A 149 -7.57 4.47 -3.49
N VAL A 150 -8.19 3.29 -3.60
CA VAL A 150 -9.47 3.13 -4.32
C VAL A 150 -10.56 4.00 -3.69
N TRP A 151 -10.60 4.07 -2.36
CA TRP A 151 -11.56 4.90 -1.65
C TRP A 151 -11.40 6.39 -1.91
N ALA A 152 -10.15 6.87 -1.94
CA ALA A 152 -9.84 8.26 -2.27
C ALA A 152 -10.31 8.62 -3.69
N ILE A 153 -10.09 7.74 -4.68
CA ILE A 153 -10.56 7.95 -6.06
C ILE A 153 -12.09 8.02 -6.11
N TRP A 154 -12.78 7.15 -5.37
CA TRP A 154 -14.24 7.16 -5.32
C TRP A 154 -14.77 8.47 -4.73
N LEU A 155 -14.17 8.96 -3.64
CA LEU A 155 -14.52 10.24 -3.03
C LEU A 155 -14.35 11.42 -4.01
N MET A 156 -13.25 11.44 -4.76
CA MET A 156 -12.98 12.46 -5.77
C MET A 156 -13.94 12.39 -6.97
N SER A 157 -14.42 11.18 -7.30
CA SER A 157 -15.31 10.95 -8.45
C SER A 157 -16.76 11.31 -8.12
N VAL A 158 -17.27 10.84 -6.99
CA VAL A 158 -18.68 11.00 -6.59
C VAL A 158 -18.94 12.34 -5.90
N ARG A 159 -17.92 12.95 -5.29
CA ARG A 159 -18.00 14.21 -4.53
C ARG A 159 -19.18 14.24 -3.55
N PRO A 160 -19.33 13.23 -2.67
CA PRO A 160 -20.47 13.14 -1.79
C PRO A 160 -20.51 14.33 -0.81
N HIS A 161 -21.71 14.76 -0.46
CA HIS A 161 -21.93 15.68 0.65
C HIS A 161 -21.58 15.01 1.99
N ALA A 162 -21.51 15.79 3.08
CA ALA A 162 -20.98 15.37 4.39
C ALA A 162 -21.50 14.00 4.89
N THR A 163 -22.81 13.76 4.81
CA THR A 163 -23.41 12.48 5.22
C THR A 163 -22.90 11.29 4.40
N GLY A 164 -22.77 11.46 3.08
CA GLY A 164 -22.22 10.43 2.20
C GLY A 164 -20.74 10.17 2.46
N THR A 165 -19.98 11.20 2.85
CA THR A 165 -18.58 11.06 3.28
C THR A 165 -18.44 10.28 4.59
N MET A 166 -19.30 10.53 5.58
CA MET A 166 -19.24 9.81 6.86
C MET A 166 -19.59 8.32 6.71
N VAL A 167 -20.66 8.01 5.97
CA VAL A 167 -21.03 6.63 5.65
C VAL A 167 -19.91 5.94 4.88
N SER A 168 -19.26 6.65 3.95
CA SER A 168 -18.18 6.07 3.18
C SER A 168 -16.94 5.80 4.04
N LEU A 169 -16.54 6.73 4.91
CA LEU A 169 -15.43 6.52 5.85
C LEU A 169 -15.68 5.35 6.78
N ALA A 170 -16.93 5.19 7.26
CA ALA A 170 -17.31 4.03 8.08
C ALA A 170 -17.17 2.70 7.29
N ALA A 171 -17.61 2.68 6.02
CA ALA A 171 -17.44 1.50 5.16
C ALA A 171 -15.97 1.19 4.86
N ALA A 172 -15.14 2.21 4.58
CA ALA A 172 -13.71 2.05 4.38
C ALA A 172 -13.00 1.50 5.62
N ALA A 173 -13.36 2.00 6.80
CA ALA A 173 -12.85 1.52 8.07
C ALA A 173 -13.24 0.05 8.30
N LEU A 174 -14.50 -0.32 8.00
CA LEU A 174 -14.97 -1.69 8.10
C LEU A 174 -14.21 -2.64 7.17
N LEU A 175 -14.03 -2.25 5.90
CA LEU A 175 -13.25 -3.03 4.92
C LEU A 175 -11.79 -3.18 5.34
N SER A 176 -11.20 -2.13 5.92
CA SER A 176 -9.83 -2.16 6.44
C SER A 176 -9.70 -3.10 7.63
N LEU A 177 -10.68 -3.10 8.54
CA LEU A 177 -10.73 -4.02 9.68
C LEU A 177 -10.86 -5.48 9.22
N ILE A 178 -11.69 -5.76 8.21
CA ILE A 178 -11.83 -7.10 7.63
C ILE A 178 -10.51 -7.56 6.98
N ALA A 179 -9.84 -6.67 6.25
CA ALA A 179 -8.54 -6.97 5.62
C ALA A 179 -7.45 -7.29 6.66
N VAL A 180 -7.47 -6.64 7.82
CA VAL A 180 -6.59 -6.92 8.97
C VAL A 180 -6.95 -8.24 9.65
N GLY A 181 -8.24 -8.48 9.92
CA GLY A 181 -8.71 -9.71 10.57
C GLY A 181 -8.38 -10.98 9.79
N GLY A 182 -8.45 -10.92 8.46
CA GLY A 182 -8.03 -12.03 7.59
C GLY A 182 -6.52 -12.27 7.54
N ALA A 183 -5.69 -11.30 7.96
CA ALA A 183 -4.23 -11.44 7.99
C ALA A 183 -3.72 -12.01 9.32
N ILE A 184 -4.40 -11.70 10.45
CA ILE A 184 -4.00 -12.13 11.80
C ILE A 184 -4.49 -13.55 12.13
N GLY A 185 -5.57 -14.01 11.48
CA GLY A 185 -6.22 -15.28 11.82
C GLY A 185 -5.59 -16.58 11.31
N ARG A 186 -4.37 -16.58 10.74
CA ARG A 186 -3.71 -17.83 10.31
C ARG A 186 -3.02 -18.50 11.52
N PRO A 187 -3.49 -19.67 11.98
CA PRO A 187 -2.80 -20.41 13.04
C PRO A 187 -1.41 -20.80 12.55
N LEU A 188 -0.39 -20.56 13.38
CA LEU A 188 0.95 -21.12 13.18
C LEU A 188 0.82 -22.65 13.09
N PRO A 189 1.45 -23.31 12.11
CA PRO A 189 1.65 -24.75 12.17
C PRO A 189 2.38 -25.06 13.48
N THR A 190 1.72 -25.76 14.39
CA THR A 190 2.32 -26.26 15.62
C THR A 190 3.34 -27.32 15.23
N ALA A 191 4.58 -26.89 14.97
CA ALA A 191 5.73 -27.77 14.88
C ALA A 191 5.98 -28.35 16.28
N GLY A 192 5.33 -29.45 16.64
CA GLY A 192 5.50 -30.00 17.98
C GLY A 192 4.61 -31.14 18.44
N SER A 193 3.91 -31.88 17.58
CA SER A 193 3.18 -33.10 18.00
C SER A 193 3.75 -34.40 17.42
N ASP A 194 4.60 -34.33 16.41
CA ASP A 194 5.03 -35.55 15.67
C ASP A 194 6.36 -36.13 16.19
N LEU A 195 7.04 -35.45 17.12
CA LEU A 195 8.27 -35.94 17.75
C LEU A 195 8.03 -36.70 19.05
N GLU A 196 6.82 -36.69 19.61
CA GLU A 196 6.51 -37.37 20.88
C GLU A 196 5.91 -38.78 20.71
N GLN A 197 5.68 -39.25 19.47
CA GLN A 197 5.26 -40.65 19.19
C GLN A 197 6.40 -41.58 18.76
N GLY A 198 7.65 -41.09 18.72
CA GLY A 198 8.81 -41.84 18.23
C GLY A 198 9.71 -42.48 19.28
N THR A 199 9.33 -42.55 20.56
CA THR A 199 10.28 -43.04 21.60
C THR A 199 9.60 -43.83 22.73
N GLY A 200 9.26 -45.09 22.44
CA GLY A 200 9.04 -46.13 23.45
C GLY A 200 8.74 -47.45 22.73
N ALA A 201 9.56 -48.51 22.78
CA ALA A 201 10.71 -48.82 23.62
C ALA A 201 11.60 -49.87 22.90
N PRO A 202 12.92 -49.92 23.17
CA PRO A 202 13.75 -51.07 22.89
C PRO A 202 13.52 -52.18 23.93
N GLY A 203 13.58 -53.43 23.47
CA GLY A 203 13.14 -54.63 24.18
C GLY A 203 13.89 -54.99 25.47
N GLN A 204 13.33 -55.99 26.15
CA GLN A 204 13.93 -56.73 27.25
C GLN A 204 13.45 -58.20 27.21
N PRO A 205 14.21 -59.13 27.83
CA PRO A 205 14.85 -60.27 27.18
C PRO A 205 14.01 -61.54 27.01
#